data_AF-A0A1E7ICU0-F1
#
_entry.id   AF-A0A1E7ICU0-F1
#
_cell.length_a   1.000
_cell.length_b   1.000
_cell.length_c   1.000
_cell.angle_alpha   90.00
_cell.angle_beta   90.00
_cell.angle_gamma   90.00
#
_symmetry.space_group_name_H-M   'P 1'
#
loop_
_entity.id
_entity.type
_entity.pdbx_description
1 polymer ?
#
loop_
_entity_poly.entity_id
_entity_poly.type
_entity_poly.pdbx_seq_one_letter_code
_entity_poly.pdbx_strand_id
1 'polypeptide(L)'
;MLSAYLDGELSEHDSERLRLHLEQCEDCRSELESLRSANNLLKGLPDIEPSQDFERSFWLKTQRYNVKKTWMSHVLRLLSSRQSYAAAAGIALLIGGYLFLSTGIFPPSTDDIQIATNLGLLKEFEIVSRLDLLENLDVIMEFGEK
;
A
#
# COMPACT_ATOMS: atom_id res chain seq x y z
N MET A 1 -14.74 12.04 -22.79
CA MET A 1 -16.09 11.49 -22.53
C MET A 1 -16.58 10.57 -23.64
N LEU A 2 -16.46 10.94 -24.93
CA LEU A 2 -16.90 10.07 -26.05
C LEU A 2 -16.14 8.73 -26.14
N SER A 3 -14.82 8.69 -25.90
CA SER A 3 -14.07 7.42 -25.83
C SER A 3 -14.57 6.52 -24.70
N ALA A 4 -14.60 7.04 -23.47
CA ALA A 4 -15.12 6.30 -22.30
C ALA A 4 -16.57 5.81 -22.51
N TYR A 5 -17.40 6.55 -23.26
CA TYR A 5 -18.73 6.08 -23.66
C TYR A 5 -18.67 4.89 -24.64
N LEU A 6 -17.78 4.92 -25.63
CA LEU A 6 -17.57 3.80 -26.56
C LEU A 6 -16.99 2.56 -25.86
N ASP A 7 -16.14 2.77 -24.86
CA ASP A 7 -15.49 1.72 -24.08
C ASP A 7 -16.39 1.18 -22.95
N GLY A 8 -17.55 1.81 -22.71
CA GLY A 8 -18.51 1.40 -21.68
C GLY A 8 -18.10 1.75 -20.26
N GLU A 9 -17.20 2.71 -20.08
CA GLU A 9 -16.59 3.09 -18.80
C GLU A 9 -17.36 4.23 -18.07
N LEU A 10 -18.37 4.82 -18.71
CA LEU A 10 -19.19 5.86 -18.08
C LEU A 10 -20.24 5.25 -17.15
N SER A 11 -20.55 5.96 -16.07
CA SER A 11 -21.72 5.64 -15.23
C SER A 11 -23.02 5.73 -16.04
N GLU A 12 -24.09 5.07 -15.58
CA GLU A 12 -25.41 5.15 -16.25
C GLU A 12 -25.90 6.59 -16.36
N HIS A 13 -25.76 7.37 -15.29
CA HIS A 13 -26.13 8.79 -15.26
C HIS A 13 -25.36 9.62 -16.29
N ASP A 14 -24.04 9.41 -16.40
CA ASP A 14 -23.22 10.17 -17.35
C ASP A 14 -23.45 9.73 -18.80
N SER A 15 -23.72 8.44 -19.01
CA SER A 15 -24.10 7.89 -20.31
C SER A 15 -25.42 8.49 -20.80
N GLU A 16 -26.40 8.65 -19.92
CA GLU A 16 -27.70 9.24 -20.27
C GLU A 16 -27.58 10.73 -20.60
N ARG A 17 -26.84 11.51 -19.78
CA ARG A 17 -26.57 12.92 -20.09
C ARG A 17 -25.87 13.09 -21.44
N LEU A 18 -24.92 12.21 -21.74
CA LEU A 18 -24.20 12.24 -23.01
C LEU A 18 -25.11 11.86 -24.19
N ARG A 19 -26.02 10.88 -24.01
CA ARG A 19 -27.04 10.55 -25.03
C ARG A 19 -27.92 11.75 -25.38
N LEU A 20 -28.45 12.43 -24.36
CA LEU A 20 -29.26 13.63 -24.57
C LEU A 20 -28.47 14.73 -25.31
N HIS A 21 -27.19 14.89 -24.99
CA HIS A 21 -26.32 15.83 -25.71
C HIS A 21 -26.11 15.41 -27.18
N LEU A 22 -25.90 14.12 -27.44
CA LEU A 22 -25.73 13.58 -28.79
C LEU A 22 -26.99 13.72 -29.64
N GLU A 23 -28.18 13.85 -29.06
CA GLU A 23 -29.41 14.15 -29.82
C GLU A 23 -29.42 15.59 -30.37
N GLN A 24 -28.77 16.51 -29.67
CA GLN A 24 -28.84 17.95 -29.96
C GLN A 24 -27.59 18.51 -30.66
N CYS A 25 -26.44 17.85 -30.53
CA CYS A 25 -25.16 18.32 -31.07
C CYS A 25 -24.69 17.44 -32.25
N GLU A 26 -24.62 18.03 -33.44
CA GLU A 26 -24.10 17.35 -34.64
C GLU A 26 -22.59 17.11 -34.59
N ASP A 27 -21.82 18.07 -34.08
CA ASP A 27 -20.36 17.97 -33.98
C ASP A 27 -19.94 16.77 -33.12
N CYS A 28 -20.56 16.61 -31.94
CA CYS A 28 -20.27 15.47 -31.07
C CYS A 28 -20.71 14.12 -31.66
N ARG A 29 -21.75 14.09 -32.50
CA ARG A 29 -22.11 12.87 -33.25
C ARG A 29 -21.06 12.53 -34.30
N SER A 30 -20.61 13.52 -35.06
CA SER A 30 -19.57 13.36 -36.07
C SER A 30 -18.26 12.85 -35.46
N GLU A 31 -17.88 13.39 -34.31
CA GLU A 31 -16.70 12.95 -33.58
C GLU A 31 -16.86 11.53 -33.03
N LEU A 32 -18.03 11.18 -32.51
CA LEU A 32 -18.34 9.81 -32.08
C LEU A 32 -18.25 8.80 -33.23
N GLU A 33 -18.77 9.14 -34.41
CA GLU A 33 -18.66 8.30 -35.61
C GLU A 33 -17.21 8.16 -36.10
N SER A 34 -16.42 9.23 -36.01
CA SER A 34 -15.00 9.20 -36.34
C SER A 34 -14.23 8.22 -35.44
N LEU A 35 -14.51 8.24 -34.13
CA LEU A 35 -13.95 7.29 -33.17
C LEU A 35 -14.40 5.84 -33.43
N ARG A 36 -15.69 5.64 -33.75
CA ARG A 36 -16.21 4.31 -34.14
C ARG A 36 -15.51 3.76 -35.37
N SER A 37 -15.33 4.60 -36.38
CA SER A 37 -14.63 4.23 -37.62
C SER A 37 -13.18 3.80 -37.33
N ALA A 38 -12.45 4.57 -36.53
CA ALA A 38 -11.09 4.22 -36.12
C ALA A 38 -11.04 2.88 -35.36
N ASN A 39 -11.96 2.65 -34.42
CA ASN A 39 -12.03 1.39 -33.67
C ASN A 39 -12.35 0.20 -34.59
N ASN A 40 -13.26 0.37 -35.55
CA ASN A 40 -13.59 -0.66 -36.53
C ASN A 40 -12.40 -1.01 -37.43
N LEU A 41 -11.58 -0.03 -37.83
CA LEU A 41 -10.34 -0.29 -38.58
C LEU A 41 -9.36 -1.12 -37.78
N LEU A 42 -9.19 -0.82 -36.48
CA LEU A 42 -8.31 -1.57 -35.58
C LEU A 42 -8.81 -3.00 -35.35
N LYS A 43 -10.12 -3.19 -35.18
CA LYS A 43 -10.74 -4.52 -35.04
C LYS A 43 -10.64 -5.38 -36.31
N GLY A 44 -10.45 -4.75 -37.47
CA GLY A 44 -10.23 -5.44 -38.74
C GLY A 44 -8.79 -5.94 -38.94
N LEU A 45 -7.87 -5.64 -38.03
CA LEU A 45 -6.51 -6.13 -38.11
C LEU A 45 -6.48 -7.65 -37.87
N PRO A 46 -5.62 -8.39 -38.60
CA PRO A 46 -5.47 -9.82 -38.37
C PRO A 46 -4.90 -10.09 -36.98
N ASP A 47 -5.33 -11.19 -36.36
CA ASP A 47 -4.70 -11.67 -35.14
C ASP A 47 -3.22 -11.99 -35.40
N ILE A 48 -2.36 -11.47 -34.53
CA ILE A 48 -0.91 -11.69 -34.60
C ILE A 48 -0.58 -12.88 -33.71
N GLU A 49 -0.23 -14.00 -34.32
CA GLU A 49 0.32 -15.14 -33.57
C GLU A 49 1.79 -14.89 -33.19
N PRO A 50 2.19 -15.18 -31.95
CA PRO A 50 3.59 -15.11 -31.56
C PRO A 50 4.42 -16.15 -32.35
N SER A 51 5.71 -15.85 -32.57
CA SER A 51 6.60 -16.81 -33.22
C SER A 51 6.76 -18.09 -32.38
N GLN A 52 7.09 -19.21 -33.02
CA GLN A 52 7.26 -20.50 -32.34
C GLN A 52 8.31 -20.45 -31.20
N ASP A 53 9.32 -19.58 -31.32
CA ASP A 53 10.37 -19.40 -30.31
C ASP A 53 10.07 -18.27 -29.29
N PHE A 54 8.89 -17.64 -29.37
CA PHE A 54 8.53 -16.52 -28.50
C PHE A 54 8.55 -16.91 -27.03
N GLU A 55 7.97 -18.05 -26.66
CA GLU A 55 7.91 -18.50 -25.26
C GLU A 55 9.30 -18.68 -24.66
N ARG A 56 10.22 -19.35 -25.38
CA ARG A 56 11.61 -19.51 -24.95
C ARG A 56 12.29 -18.16 -24.74
N SER A 57 12.15 -17.27 -25.73
CA SER A 57 12.75 -15.93 -25.71
C SER A 57 12.19 -15.06 -24.58
N PHE A 58 10.89 -15.19 -24.30
CA PHE A 58 10.19 -14.50 -23.23
C PHE A 58 10.72 -14.93 -21.86
N TRP A 59 10.81 -16.23 -21.58
CA TRP A 59 11.32 -16.73 -20.30
C TRP A 59 12.79 -16.37 -20.06
N LEU A 60 13.64 -16.42 -21.09
CA LEU A 60 15.03 -15.99 -20.97
C LEU A 60 15.16 -14.49 -20.61
N LYS A 61 14.27 -13.64 -21.15
CA LYS A 61 14.26 -12.20 -20.84
C LYS A 61 13.66 -11.90 -19.46
N THR A 62 12.57 -12.56 -19.08
CA THR A 62 11.87 -12.29 -17.81
C THR A 62 12.65 -12.80 -16.60
N GLN A 63 13.41 -13.90 -16.70
CA GLN A 63 14.28 -14.37 -15.62
C GLN A 63 15.34 -13.34 -15.21
N ARG A 64 15.75 -12.45 -16.12
CA ARG A 64 16.67 -11.35 -15.80
C ARG A 64 16.05 -10.27 -14.91
N TYR A 65 14.72 -10.21 -14.80
CA TYR A 65 14.03 -9.25 -13.95
C TYR A 65 13.70 -9.81 -12.56
N ASN A 66 13.80 -11.13 -12.36
CA ASN A 66 13.52 -11.78 -11.08
C ASN A 66 14.78 -11.92 -10.20
N VAL A 67 15.54 -10.83 -10.05
CA VAL A 67 16.77 -10.79 -9.24
C VAL A 67 16.50 -10.10 -7.90
N LYS A 68 15.62 -10.67 -7.07
CA LYS A 68 15.58 -10.33 -5.64
C LYS A 68 15.26 -11.55 -4.77
N LYS A 69 16.18 -12.51 -4.70
CA LYS A 69 16.18 -13.49 -3.60
C LYS A 69 17.55 -14.04 -3.19
N THR A 70 18.64 -13.35 -3.55
CA THR A 70 20.00 -13.85 -3.30
C THR A 70 20.41 -13.66 -1.84
N TRP A 71 20.15 -12.51 -1.22
CA TRP A 71 20.59 -12.31 0.18
C TRP A 71 19.78 -13.12 1.21
N MET A 72 18.45 -13.19 1.04
CA MET A 72 17.55 -13.89 1.96
C MET A 72 17.76 -15.40 1.94
N SER A 73 18.10 -15.98 0.77
CA SER A 73 18.39 -17.41 0.65
C SER A 73 19.74 -17.79 1.26
N HIS A 74 20.73 -16.90 1.23
CA HIS A 74 22.00 -17.11 1.93
C HIS A 74 21.83 -17.05 3.45
N VAL A 75 21.06 -16.10 3.98
CA VAL A 75 20.75 -16.02 5.42
C VAL A 75 19.95 -17.25 5.89
N LEU A 76 18.90 -17.64 5.15
CA LEU A 76 18.08 -18.81 5.49
C LEU A 76 18.88 -20.12 5.40
N ARG A 77 19.84 -20.24 4.47
CA ARG A 77 20.74 -21.40 4.35
C ARG A 77 21.78 -21.47 5.48
N LEU A 78 22.21 -20.31 5.99
CA LEU A 78 23.07 -20.24 7.17
C LEU A 78 22.30 -20.63 8.44
N LEU A 79 21.03 -20.22 8.54
CA LEU A 79 20.16 -20.53 9.68
C LEU A 79 19.69 -22.00 9.67
N SER A 80 19.46 -22.60 8.49
CA SER A 80 18.99 -23.99 8.34
C SER A 80 20.09 -25.05 8.40
N SER A 81 21.37 -24.65 8.40
CA SER A 81 22.48 -25.57 8.65
C SER A 81 22.43 -26.04 10.11
N ARG A 82 22.34 -27.35 10.34
CA ARG A 82 22.19 -28.01 11.68
C ARG A 82 23.20 -27.57 12.76
N GLN A 83 24.25 -26.84 12.40
CA GLN A 83 25.30 -26.34 13.30
C GLN A 83 25.05 -24.90 13.78
N SER A 84 23.96 -24.25 13.37
CA SER A 84 23.65 -22.84 13.68
C SER A 84 23.19 -22.58 15.13
N TYR A 85 22.78 -23.61 15.88
CA TYR A 85 22.33 -23.49 17.26
C TYR A 85 23.42 -22.97 18.22
N ALA A 86 24.68 -23.33 17.98
CA ALA A 86 25.80 -22.91 18.82
C ALA A 86 26.08 -21.40 18.72
N ALA A 87 26.00 -20.84 17.50
CA ALA A 87 26.17 -19.41 17.27
C ALA A 87 24.97 -18.58 17.78
N ALA A 88 23.75 -19.10 17.60
CA ALA A 88 22.54 -18.45 18.12
C ALA A 88 22.53 -18.38 19.66
N ALA A 89 22.99 -19.44 20.35
CA ALA A 89 23.13 -19.45 21.81
C ALA A 89 24.13 -18.40 22.30
N GLY A 90 25.26 -18.21 21.60
CA GLY A 90 26.25 -17.18 21.93
C GLY A 90 25.68 -15.76 21.85
N ILE A 91 24.94 -15.46 20.77
CA ILE A 91 24.31 -14.14 20.58
C ILE A 91 23.23 -13.90 21.66
N ALA A 92 22.42 -14.92 21.97
CA ALA A 92 21.41 -14.82 23.02
C ALA A 92 22.02 -14.60 24.41
N LEU A 93 23.15 -15.24 24.72
CA LEU A 93 23.88 -15.02 25.97
C LEU A 93 24.48 -13.62 26.06
N LEU A 94 25.01 -13.08 24.96
CA LEU A 94 25.54 -11.71 24.94
C LEU A 94 24.42 -10.67 25.11
N ILE A 95 23.30 -10.84 24.41
CA ILE A 95 22.14 -9.93 24.53
C ILE A 95 21.52 -10.05 25.92
N GLY A 96 21.29 -11.27 26.40
CA GLY A 96 20.74 -11.53 27.74
C GLY A 96 21.66 -11.03 28.84
N GLY A 97 22.97 -11.23 28.72
CA GLY A 97 23.97 -10.72 29.66
C GLY A 97 24.07 -9.19 29.63
N TYR A 98 24.03 -8.58 28.44
CA TYR A 98 23.99 -7.13 28.29
C TYR A 98 22.71 -6.54 28.90
N LEU A 99 21.54 -7.13 28.63
CA LEU A 99 20.28 -6.73 29.26
C LEU A 99 20.36 -6.91 30.78
N PHE A 100 20.84 -8.05 31.27
CA PHE A 100 21.01 -8.28 32.71
C PHE A 100 21.92 -7.24 33.37
N LEU A 101 22.99 -6.81 32.68
CA LEU A 101 23.91 -5.80 33.19
C LEU A 101 23.38 -4.37 33.05
N SER A 102 22.61 -4.08 31.99
CA SER A 102 22.11 -2.73 31.67
C SER A 102 20.78 -2.41 32.34
N THR A 103 19.87 -3.38 32.41
CA THR A 103 18.56 -3.21 33.02
C THR A 103 18.52 -3.71 34.45
N GLY A 104 19.57 -4.43 34.91
CA GLY A 104 19.76 -4.87 36.30
C GLY A 104 18.46 -5.37 36.89
N ILE A 105 18.10 -6.64 36.66
CA ILE A 105 16.87 -7.27 37.18
C ILE A 105 16.91 -7.27 38.72
N PHE A 106 16.69 -6.11 39.30
CA PHE A 106 16.41 -5.86 40.67
C PHE A 106 14.88 -5.82 40.74
N PRO A 107 14.24 -6.55 41.67
CA PRO A 107 12.82 -6.36 41.92
C PRO A 107 12.58 -4.86 42.15
N PRO A 108 11.48 -4.28 41.61
CA PRO A 108 11.25 -2.85 41.65
C PRO A 108 11.47 -2.33 43.08
N SER A 109 12.28 -1.29 43.19
CA SER A 109 12.53 -0.65 44.48
C SER A 109 11.21 -0.08 45.00
N THR A 110 11.04 0.04 46.31
CA THR A 110 9.81 0.55 46.93
C THR A 110 9.39 1.94 46.42
N ASP A 111 10.33 2.68 45.82
CA ASP A 111 10.10 4.00 45.26
C ASP A 111 9.32 3.94 43.94
N ASP A 112 9.49 2.89 43.12
CA ASP A 112 8.75 2.70 41.86
C ASP A 112 7.26 2.38 42.08
N ILE A 113 6.93 1.79 43.23
CA ILE A 113 5.54 1.46 43.63
C ILE A 113 4.75 2.75 43.94
N GLN A 114 5.41 3.82 44.41
CA GLN A 114 4.74 5.08 44.71
C GLN A 114 4.33 5.85 43.44
N ILE A 115 5.04 5.67 42.33
CA ILE A 115 4.69 6.27 41.03
C ILE A 115 3.38 5.67 40.50
N ALA A 116 3.16 4.36 40.66
CA ALA A 116 1.91 3.70 40.27
C ALA A 116 0.70 4.17 41.11
N THR A 117 0.93 4.57 42.37
CA THR A 117 -0.13 5.08 43.25
C THR A 117 -0.61 6.47 42.78
N ASN A 118 0.29 7.32 42.29
CA ASN A 118 -0.06 8.64 41.74
C ASN A 118 -0.72 8.56 40.34
N LEU A 119 -0.51 7.48 39.59
CA LEU A 119 -1.22 7.23 38.32
C LEU A 119 -2.71 6.87 38.53
N GLY A 120 -3.10 6.43 39.73
CA GLY A 120 -4.51 6.29 40.12
C GLY A 120 -5.24 7.64 40.17
N LEU A 121 -4.58 8.68 40.68
CA LEU A 121 -5.13 10.03 40.80
C LEU A 121 -5.39 10.71 39.44
N LEU A 122 -4.64 10.35 38.40
CA LEU A 122 -4.84 10.88 37.04
C LEU A 122 -6.02 10.22 36.31
N LYS A 123 -6.49 9.06 36.78
CA LYS A 123 -7.71 8.42 36.26
C LYS A 123 -8.98 9.10 36.76
N GLU A 124 -8.92 9.75 37.93
CA GLU A 124 -10.02 10.53 38.50
C GLU A 124 -10.17 11.92 37.86
N PHE A 125 -9.16 12.43 37.15
CA PHE A 125 -9.32 13.68 36.40
C PHE A 125 -10.08 13.40 35.09
N GLU A 126 -11.36 13.76 35.12
CA GLU A 126 -12.33 13.90 34.04
C GLU A 126 -11.88 14.90 32.94
N ILE A 127 -10.64 14.76 32.45
CA ILE A 127 -10.04 15.59 31.39
C ILE A 127 -10.00 14.81 30.07
N VAL A 128 -10.05 13.47 30.10
CA VAL A 128 -9.98 12.64 28.87
C VAL A 128 -11.36 12.42 28.23
N SER A 129 -12.46 12.67 28.94
CA SER A 129 -13.84 12.51 28.42
C SER A 129 -14.31 13.65 27.51
N ARG A 130 -13.47 14.68 27.27
CA ARG A 130 -13.77 15.81 26.38
C ARG A 130 -12.81 15.91 25.18
N LEU A 131 -12.20 14.80 24.76
CA LEU A 131 -11.44 14.78 23.49
C LEU A 131 -12.31 14.72 22.22
N ASP A 132 -13.63 14.98 22.32
CA ASP A 132 -14.48 15.35 21.18
C ASP A 132 -14.18 16.76 20.63
N LEU A 133 -13.33 17.56 21.31
CA LEU A 133 -13.01 18.93 20.89
C LEU A 133 -11.84 19.05 19.89
N LEU A 134 -11.19 17.95 19.51
CA LEU A 134 -10.07 17.97 18.54
C LEU A 134 -10.44 17.44 17.15
N GLU A 135 -11.69 17.06 16.90
CA GLU A 135 -12.15 16.65 15.56
C GLU A 135 -12.31 17.85 14.60
N ASN A 136 -12.32 19.08 15.12
CA ASN A 136 -12.49 20.31 14.33
C ASN A 136 -11.25 21.22 14.30
N LEU A 137 -10.04 20.70 14.56
CA LEU A 137 -8.82 21.52 14.46
C LEU A 137 -8.45 21.86 13.01
N ASP A 138 -8.97 21.11 12.03
CA ASP A 138 -8.83 21.45 10.61
C ASP A 138 -9.60 22.73 10.24
N VAL A 139 -10.71 23.03 10.94
CA VAL A 139 -11.56 24.19 10.65
C VAL A 139 -10.95 25.50 11.17
N ILE A 140 -10.04 25.46 12.15
CA ILE A 140 -9.42 26.67 12.73
C ILE A 140 -8.16 27.08 11.96
N MET A 141 -7.47 26.15 11.31
CA MET A 141 -6.26 26.48 10.53
C MET A 141 -6.56 27.19 9.20
N GLU A 142 -7.77 27.05 8.65
CA GLU A 142 -8.13 27.69 7.37
C GLU A 142 -8.52 29.18 7.51
N PHE A 143 -8.75 29.68 8.73
CA PHE A 143 -9.04 31.11 8.99
C PHE A 143 -7.81 31.94 9.42
N GLY A 144 -6.62 31.32 9.51
CA GLY A 144 -5.41 31.97 10.03
C GLY A 144 -4.46 32.56 8.99
N GLU A 145 -4.63 32.28 7.70
CA GLU A 145 -3.83 32.86 6.63
C GLU A 145 -4.67 33.78 5.73
N LYS A 146 -4.92 34.98 6.24
CA LYS A 146 -5.10 36.17 5.39
C LYS A 146 -4.49 37.40 6.02
#